data_AF-A0A523FJ32-F1
#
_entry.id   AF-A0A523FJ32-F1
#
_cell.length_a   1.000
_cell.length_b   1.000
_cell.length_c   1.000
_cell.angle_alpha   90.00
_cell.angle_beta   90.00
_cell.angle_gamma   90.00
#
_symmetry.space_group_name_H-M   'P 1'
#
loop_
_entity.id
_entity.type
_entity.pdbx_description
1 polymer ?
#
loop_
_entity_poly.entity_id
_entity_poly.type
_entity_poly.pdbx_seq_one_letter_code
_entity_poly.pdbx_strand_id
1 'polypeptide(L)'
;MSSIIGKLGGIVAEVRLNPHSGSIAWVGHRISGLILLLYLILHLWGLGSAAGGKAAFDNQMRAFEGPFFELLEALVVLIAAFHMFNGLRIIAVDLSGLGRHQQAMFAGVLGCFALVLAWTGWVFFARVLG
;
A
#
# COMPACT_ATOMS: atom_id res chain seq x y z
N MET A 1 -0.31 -29.87 11.59
CA MET A 1 -0.55 -29.06 10.36
C MET A 1 -2.00 -28.60 10.16
N SER A 2 -2.97 -28.89 11.07
CA SER A 2 -4.38 -28.46 10.90
C SER A 2 -4.74 -27.05 11.42
N SER A 3 -3.84 -26.39 12.17
CA SER A 3 -4.16 -25.11 12.83
C SER A 3 -4.16 -23.90 11.88
N ILE A 4 -3.29 -23.88 10.86
CA ILE A 4 -3.12 -22.71 9.98
C ILE A 4 -4.25 -22.65 8.95
N ILE A 5 -4.58 -23.79 8.33
CA ILE A 5 -5.65 -23.88 7.33
C ILE A 5 -7.02 -23.53 7.96
N GLY A 6 -7.28 -23.98 9.20
CA GLY A 6 -8.49 -23.62 9.93
C GLY A 6 -8.56 -22.12 10.27
N LYS A 7 -7.44 -21.48 10.65
CA LYS A 7 -7.38 -20.04 10.92
C LYS A 7 -7.60 -19.20 9.67
N LEU A 8 -7.03 -19.62 8.54
CA LEU A 8 -7.25 -18.97 7.25
C LEU A 8 -8.73 -19.06 6.81
N GLY A 9 -9.35 -20.23 6.97
CA GLY A 9 -10.78 -20.40 6.73
C GLY A 9 -11.66 -19.53 7.63
N GLY A 10 -11.29 -19.37 8.90
CA GLY A 10 -11.98 -18.49 9.85
C GLY A 10 -11.92 -17.01 9.45
N ILE A 11 -10.77 -16.50 9.05
CA ILE A 11 -10.62 -15.09 8.61
C ILE A 11 -11.45 -14.82 7.35
N VAL A 12 -11.44 -15.74 6.38
CA VAL A 12 -12.23 -15.61 5.15
C VAL A 12 -13.72 -15.63 5.47
N ALA A 13 -14.17 -16.53 6.36
CA ALA A 13 -15.56 -16.57 6.80
C ALA A 13 -15.96 -15.30 7.55
N GLU A 14 -15.12 -14.76 8.42
CA GLU A 14 -15.38 -13.54 9.20
C GLU A 14 -15.52 -12.30 8.31
N VAL A 15 -14.59 -12.10 7.36
CA VAL A 15 -14.65 -10.98 6.40
C VAL A 15 -15.88 -11.09 5.50
N ARG A 16 -16.25 -12.32 5.11
CA ARG A 16 -17.42 -12.57 4.25
C ARG A 16 -18.76 -12.42 4.98
N LEU A 17 -18.82 -12.81 6.25
CA LEU A 17 -20.05 -12.82 7.05
C LEU A 17 -20.28 -11.49 7.79
N ASN A 18 -19.23 -10.69 8.03
CA ASN A 18 -19.33 -9.40 8.69
C ASN A 18 -18.39 -8.35 8.04
N PRO A 19 -18.75 -7.80 6.85
CA PRO A 19 -17.97 -6.78 6.17
C PRO A 19 -18.18 -5.41 6.85
N HIS A 20 -17.73 -5.28 8.10
CA HIS A 20 -17.66 -4.00 8.78
C HIS A 20 -16.40 -3.23 8.32
N SER A 21 -16.46 -1.91 8.31
CA SER A 21 -15.34 -1.05 7.89
C SER A 21 -14.01 -1.36 8.62
N GLY A 22 -14.09 -1.84 9.87
CA GLY A 22 -12.93 -2.27 10.64
C GLY A 22 -12.23 -3.54 10.10
N SER A 23 -12.98 -4.56 9.66
CA SER A 23 -12.39 -5.80 9.13
C SER A 23 -11.69 -5.54 7.80
N ILE A 24 -12.30 -4.72 6.94
CA ILE A 24 -11.71 -4.27 5.66
C ILE A 24 -10.43 -3.45 5.90
N ALA A 25 -10.46 -2.48 6.82
CA ALA A 25 -9.30 -1.67 7.16
C ALA A 25 -8.13 -2.53 7.67
N TRP A 26 -8.42 -3.54 8.49
CA TRP A 26 -7.42 -4.45 9.05
C TRP A 26 -6.80 -5.36 7.99
N VAL A 27 -7.61 -6.02 7.15
CA VAL A 27 -7.11 -6.88 6.07
C VAL A 27 -6.27 -6.03 5.11
N GLY A 28 -6.79 -4.88 4.70
CA GLY A 28 -6.12 -3.96 3.80
C GLY A 28 -4.74 -3.54 4.32
N HIS A 29 -4.61 -3.21 5.60
CA HIS A 29 -3.32 -2.78 6.19
C HIS A 29 -2.26 -3.88 6.12
N ARG A 30 -2.65 -5.12 6.41
CA ARG A 30 -1.74 -6.27 6.41
C ARG A 30 -1.29 -6.61 5.00
N ILE A 31 -2.24 -6.68 4.06
CA ILE A 31 -1.94 -6.98 2.66
C ILE A 31 -1.04 -5.88 2.08
N SER A 32 -1.36 -4.60 2.31
CA SER A 32 -0.52 -3.51 1.83
C SER A 32 0.88 -3.55 2.46
N GLY A 33 1.01 -3.87 3.74
CA GLY A 33 2.31 -4.04 4.39
C GLY A 33 3.15 -5.17 3.77
N LEU A 34 2.53 -6.32 3.47
CA LEU A 34 3.22 -7.42 2.79
C LEU A 34 3.66 -7.04 1.37
N ILE A 35 2.81 -6.32 0.62
CA ILE A 35 3.18 -5.82 -0.71
C ILE A 35 4.33 -4.82 -0.63
N LEU A 36 4.28 -3.89 0.33
CA LEU A 36 5.35 -2.90 0.53
C LEU A 36 6.65 -3.54 1.00
N LEU A 37 6.60 -4.61 1.79
CA LEU A 37 7.79 -5.38 2.15
C LEU A 37 8.45 -6.00 0.92
N LEU A 38 7.67 -6.64 0.04
CA LEU A 38 8.18 -7.18 -1.22
C LEU A 38 8.74 -6.08 -2.12
N TYR A 39 8.02 -4.97 -2.26
CA TYR A 39 8.48 -3.78 -2.97
C TYR A 39 9.80 -3.27 -2.40
N LEU A 40 9.94 -3.17 -1.08
CA LEU A 40 11.15 -2.67 -0.44
C LEU A 40 12.38 -3.52 -0.79
N ILE A 41 12.24 -4.85 -0.84
CA ILE A 41 13.33 -5.74 -1.26
C ILE A 41 13.73 -5.45 -2.72
N LEU A 42 12.76 -5.37 -3.63
CA LEU A 42 13.01 -5.07 -5.04
C LEU A 42 13.58 -3.65 -5.24
N HIS A 43 13.09 -2.69 -4.47
CA HIS A 43 13.51 -1.29 -4.51
C HIS A 43 14.95 -1.13 -4.05
N LEU A 44 15.33 -1.80 -2.95
CA LEU A 44 16.71 -1.81 -2.46
C LEU A 44 17.65 -2.55 -3.42
N TRP A 45 17.19 -3.61 -4.08
CA TRP A 45 17.96 -4.26 -5.15
C TRP A 45 18.21 -3.30 -6.32
N GLY A 46 17.19 -2.57 -6.76
CA GLY A 46 17.31 -1.55 -7.81
C GLY A 46 18.29 -0.43 -7.45
N LEU A 47 18.16 0.14 -6.24
CA LEU A 47 19.09 1.15 -5.72
C LEU A 47 20.51 0.61 -5.51
N GLY A 48 20.63 -0.66 -5.13
CA GLY A 48 21.91 -1.33 -4.92
C GLY A 48 22.80 -1.37 -6.17
N SER A 49 22.21 -1.31 -7.36
CA SER A 49 22.96 -1.21 -8.62
C SER A 49 23.87 0.03 -8.70
N ALA A 50 23.55 1.09 -7.93
CA ALA A 50 24.38 2.29 -7.82
C ALA A 50 25.79 2.00 -7.26
N ALA A 51 25.95 0.94 -6.45
CA ALA A 51 27.26 0.51 -5.96
C ALA A 51 28.18 0.00 -7.10
N GLY A 52 27.62 -0.41 -8.23
CA GLY A 52 28.35 -0.80 -9.44
C GLY A 52 28.80 0.37 -10.32
N GLY A 53 28.56 1.61 -9.89
CA GLY A 53 28.88 2.82 -10.64
C GLY A 53 27.77 3.26 -11.61
N LYS A 54 27.98 4.43 -12.24
CA LYS A 54 26.95 5.10 -13.06
C LYS A 54 26.37 4.20 -14.16
N ALA A 55 27.22 3.50 -14.90
CA ALA A 55 26.78 2.67 -16.02
C ALA A 55 25.90 1.49 -15.58
N ALA A 56 26.19 0.87 -14.44
CA ALA A 56 25.37 -0.21 -13.89
C ALA A 56 23.99 0.30 -13.45
N PHE A 57 23.96 1.47 -12.79
CA PHE A 57 22.72 2.12 -12.38
C PHE A 57 21.87 2.56 -13.57
N ASP A 58 22.47 3.24 -14.57
CA ASP A 58 21.76 3.66 -15.77
C ASP A 58 21.15 2.46 -16.50
N ASN A 59 21.89 1.36 -16.62
CA ASN A 59 21.38 0.14 -17.25
C ASN A 59 20.23 -0.48 -16.45
N GLN A 60 20.28 -0.44 -15.12
CA GLN A 60 19.18 -0.88 -14.27
C GLN A 60 17.95 0.02 -14.40
N MET A 61 18.12 1.34 -14.46
CA MET A 61 17.02 2.30 -14.63
C MET A 61 16.34 2.14 -15.98
N ARG A 62 17.09 1.85 -17.05
CA ARG A 62 16.51 1.52 -18.37
C ARG A 62 15.60 0.30 -18.34
N ALA A 63 15.83 -0.64 -17.43
CA ALA A 63 14.93 -1.79 -17.25
C ALA A 63 13.60 -1.42 -16.57
N PHE A 64 13.53 -0.25 -15.92
CA PHE A 64 12.33 0.29 -15.27
C PHE A 64 11.66 1.40 -16.10
N GLU A 65 12.13 1.64 -17.32
CA GLU A 65 11.48 2.55 -18.26
C GLU A 65 10.27 1.87 -18.92
N GLY A 66 9.22 2.67 -19.15
CA GLY A 66 8.05 2.26 -19.93
C GLY A 66 6.75 2.17 -19.13
N PRO A 67 5.61 2.07 -19.84
CA PRO A 67 4.28 2.29 -19.28
C PRO A 67 3.90 1.25 -18.20
N PHE A 68 4.47 0.05 -18.27
CA PHE A 68 4.25 -0.98 -17.25
C PHE A 68 4.84 -0.58 -15.90
N PHE A 69 6.08 -0.10 -15.87
CA PHE A 69 6.74 0.30 -14.63
C PHE A 69 6.21 1.63 -14.09
N GLU A 70 5.82 2.56 -14.97
CA GLU A 70 5.11 3.79 -14.57
C GLU A 70 3.79 3.47 -13.86
N LEU A 71 3.03 2.48 -14.36
CA LEU A 71 1.82 2.00 -13.70
C LEU A 71 2.15 1.36 -12.34
N LEU A 72 3.19 0.54 -12.26
CA LEU A 72 3.63 -0.06 -11.00
C LEU A 72 4.05 0.99 -9.97
N GLU A 73 4.77 2.03 -10.39
CA GLU A 73 5.14 3.16 -9.53
C GLU A 73 3.88 3.85 -8.99
N ALA A 74 2.91 4.16 -9.85
CA ALA A 74 1.64 4.75 -9.44
C ALA A 74 0.90 3.86 -8.43
N LEU A 75 0.82 2.54 -8.68
CA LEU A 75 0.19 1.58 -7.77
C LEU A 75 0.89 1.53 -6.41
N VAL A 76 2.22 1.49 -6.39
CA VAL A 76 2.99 1.46 -5.14
C VAL A 76 2.74 2.74 -4.33
N VAL A 77 2.66 3.91 -4.96
CA VAL A 77 2.31 5.17 -4.28
C VAL A 77 0.95 5.08 -3.59
N LEU A 78 -0.06 4.50 -4.27
CA LEU A 78 -1.39 4.32 -3.69
C LEU A 78 -1.38 3.33 -2.51
N ILE A 79 -0.69 2.20 -2.67
CA ILE A 79 -0.56 1.18 -1.62
C ILE A 79 0.15 1.77 -0.40
N ALA A 80 1.24 2.52 -0.61
CA ALA A 80 1.99 3.20 0.43
C ALA A 80 1.13 4.24 1.16
N ALA A 81 0.38 5.07 0.42
CA ALA A 81 -0.49 6.09 1.00
C ALA A 81 -1.59 5.48 1.88
N PHE A 82 -2.29 4.45 1.39
CA PHE A 82 -3.28 3.75 2.19
C PHE A 82 -2.65 3.13 3.46
N HIS A 83 -1.51 2.45 3.31
CA HIS A 83 -0.81 1.81 4.44
C HIS A 83 -0.39 2.84 5.50
N MET A 84 0.18 3.96 5.08
CA MET A 84 0.63 5.05 5.95
C MET A 84 -0.54 5.67 6.70
N PHE A 85 -1.59 6.13 6.00
CA PHE A 85 -2.72 6.78 6.65
C PHE A 85 -3.48 5.85 7.59
N ASN A 86 -3.67 4.58 7.20
CA ASN A 86 -4.33 3.61 8.05
C ASN A 86 -3.45 3.21 9.26
N GLY A 87 -2.13 3.16 9.10
CA GLY A 87 -1.18 2.99 10.21
C GLY A 87 -1.24 4.13 11.21
N LEU A 88 -1.27 5.39 10.73
CA LEU A 88 -1.44 6.57 11.58
C LEU A 88 -2.77 6.55 12.35
N ARG A 89 -3.85 6.11 11.71
CA ARG A 89 -5.15 5.90 12.38
C ARG A 89 -5.02 4.87 13.52
N ILE A 90 -4.37 3.74 13.27
CA ILE A 90 -4.18 2.69 14.30
C ILE A 90 -3.38 3.25 15.48
N ILE A 91 -2.24 3.91 15.21
CA ILE A 91 -1.41 4.56 16.23
C ILE A 91 -2.24 5.57 17.04
N ALA A 92 -3.00 6.44 16.37
CA ALA A 92 -3.81 7.44 17.04
C ALA A 92 -4.86 6.80 17.96
N VAL A 93 -5.58 5.77 17.50
CA VAL A 93 -6.54 5.04 18.33
C VAL A 93 -5.85 4.45 19.56
N ASP A 94 -4.75 3.73 19.35
CA ASP A 94 -4.09 2.95 20.40
C ASP A 94 -3.50 3.86 21.50
N LEU A 95 -3.09 5.08 21.14
CA LEU A 95 -2.45 6.04 22.07
C LEU A 95 -3.41 7.05 22.71
N SER A 96 -4.63 7.25 22.21
CA SER A 96 -5.50 8.37 22.64
C SER A 96 -6.93 7.99 23.02
N GLY A 97 -7.26 6.69 23.08
CA GLY A 97 -8.60 6.23 23.49
C GLY A 97 -9.72 6.60 22.49
N LEU A 98 -9.37 6.94 21.25
CA LEU A 98 -10.30 7.31 20.17
C LEU A 98 -11.04 6.11 19.55
N GLY A 99 -11.13 4.98 20.27
CA GLY A 99 -11.81 3.77 19.81
C GLY A 99 -13.26 4.00 19.34
N ARG A 100 -13.99 4.91 20.01
CA ARG A 100 -15.35 5.28 19.59
C ARG A 100 -15.43 6.02 18.24
N HIS A 101 -14.33 6.61 17.77
CA HIS A 101 -14.25 7.34 16.51
C HIS A 101 -13.59 6.55 15.37
N GLN A 102 -13.31 5.26 15.57
CA GLN A 102 -12.64 4.37 14.60
C GLN A 102 -13.27 4.42 13.20
N GLN A 103 -14.59 4.52 13.10
CA GLN A 103 -15.30 4.59 11.81
C GLN A 103 -15.11 5.94 11.12
N ALA A 104 -15.27 7.05 11.85
CA ALA A 104 -15.05 8.40 11.32
C ALA A 104 -13.58 8.61 10.90
N MET A 105 -12.62 8.12 11.69
CA MET A 105 -11.21 8.18 11.35
C MET A 105 -10.88 7.32 10.12
N PHE A 106 -11.53 6.16 9.95
CA PHE A 106 -11.37 5.37 8.73
C PHE A 106 -11.92 6.10 7.50
N ALA A 107 -13.06 6.78 7.61
CA ALA A 107 -13.56 7.66 6.54
C ALA A 107 -12.56 8.78 6.21
N GLY A 108 -11.92 9.38 7.22
CA GLY A 108 -10.83 10.34 7.03
C GLY A 108 -9.64 9.75 6.28
N VAL A 109 -9.22 8.52 6.61
CA VAL A 109 -8.19 7.78 5.87
C VAL A 109 -8.58 7.61 4.40
N LEU A 110 -9.83 7.22 4.11
CA LEU A 110 -10.31 7.08 2.74
C LEU A 110 -10.35 8.42 2.01
N GLY A 111 -10.71 9.51 2.70
CA GLY A 111 -10.66 10.87 2.15
C GLY A 111 -9.24 11.29 1.75
N CYS A 112 -8.27 11.13 2.65
CA CYS A 112 -6.86 11.40 2.37
C CYS A 112 -6.32 10.52 1.22
N PHE A 113 -6.68 9.23 1.22
CA PHE A 113 -6.33 8.31 0.15
C PHE A 113 -6.92 8.76 -1.20
N ALA A 114 -8.19 9.18 -1.22
CA ALA A 114 -8.84 9.66 -2.45
C ALA A 114 -8.16 10.92 -3.02
N LEU A 115 -7.66 11.81 -2.16
CA LEU A 115 -6.87 12.97 -2.60
C LEU A 115 -5.55 12.54 -3.25
N VAL A 116 -4.83 11.58 -2.65
CA VAL A 116 -3.61 11.03 -3.25
C VAL A 116 -3.93 10.31 -4.56
N LEU A 117 -5.02 9.54 -4.62
CA LEU A 117 -5.47 8.88 -5.83
C LEU A 117 -5.75 9.87 -6.96
N ALA A 118 -6.48 10.95 -6.67
CA ALA A 118 -6.79 11.99 -7.65
C ALA A 118 -5.51 12.68 -8.14
N TRP A 119 -4.59 13.02 -7.22
CA TRP A 119 -3.31 13.63 -7.55
C TRP A 119 -2.42 12.72 -8.41
N THR A 120 -2.22 11.48 -7.98
CA THR A 120 -1.41 10.49 -8.70
C THR A 120 -2.01 10.19 -10.07
N GLY A 121 -3.34 10.05 -10.15
CA GLY A 121 -4.05 9.87 -11.41
C GLY A 121 -3.84 11.04 -12.35
N TRP A 122 -4.01 12.28 -11.87
CA TRP A 122 -3.74 13.49 -12.67
C TRP A 122 -2.31 13.53 -13.21
N VAL A 123 -1.32 13.29 -12.36
CA VAL A 123 0.10 13.28 -12.76
C VAL A 123 0.39 12.17 -13.76
N PHE A 124 -0.13 10.97 -13.54
CA PHE A 124 0.04 9.83 -14.44
C PHE A 124 -0.58 10.11 -15.81
N PHE A 125 -1.84 10.57 -15.86
CA PHE A 125 -2.51 10.91 -17.11
C PHE A 125 -1.80 12.04 -17.87
N ALA A 126 -1.33 13.07 -17.16
CA ALA A 126 -0.57 14.16 -17.77
C ALA A 126 0.76 13.70 -18.39
N ARG A 127 1.38 12.64 -17.85
CA ARG A 127 2.64 12.07 -18.35
C ARG A 127 2.46 11.06 -19.49
N VAL A 128 1.36 10.31 -19.48
CA VAL A 128 1.10 9.26 -20.49
C VAL A 128 0.43 9.83 -21.74
N LEU A 129 -0.35 10.91 -21.61
CA LEU A 129 -1.09 11.53 -22.72
C LEU A 129 -0.47 12.82 -23.26
N GLY A 130 0.53 13.38 -22.58
CA GLY A 130 1.27 14.58 -22.98
C GLY A 130 2.65 14.24 -23.50
#